data_AF-M0NCE4-F1
#
_entry.id   AF-M0NCE4-F1
#
_cell.length_a   1.000
_cell.length_b   1.000
_cell.length_c   1.000
_cell.angle_alpha   90.00
_cell.angle_beta   90.00
_cell.angle_gamma   90.00
#
_symmetry.space_group_name_H-M   'P 1'
#
loop_
_entity.id
_entity.type
_entity.pdbx_description
1 polymer ?
#
loop_
_entity_poly.entity_id
_entity_poly.type
_entity_poly.pdbx_seq_one_letter_code
_entity_poly.pdbx_strand_id
1 'polypeptide(L)'
;MSANGNGADDGDGDASSSGGSTASTGREVARRLFAREFNDATYMFKESDDELAPNYTLLPTGERANRLFFVGTLTETEDVGSDSEYWKGRVVDPTGTFYAYAGQYQPEAANSLREIETPAYVAVVGKPRSYETDEGDTNVAVRPESINRVEETARDRWVVETAEKTIERLQGFDAETNEYAQMAREEYGGSISVYRESAIAALESLDTTDEPADEDVTEASSESGADRT
;
A
#
# COMPACT_ATOMS: atom_id res chain seq x y z
N MET A 1 -59.44 -34.85 48.93
CA MET A 1 -59.22 -35.94 47.95
C MET A 1 -58.64 -35.29 46.69
N SER A 2 -57.45 -35.75 46.30
CA SER A 2 -56.72 -35.72 45.02
C SER A 2 -57.24 -34.81 43.88
N ALA A 3 -56.43 -34.19 43.01
CA ALA A 3 -55.06 -34.43 42.58
C ALA A 3 -54.46 -33.19 41.87
N ASN A 4 -53.13 -33.22 41.73
CA ASN A 4 -52.25 -32.42 40.87
C ASN A 4 -52.69 -32.32 39.39
N GLY A 5 -52.36 -31.19 38.76
CA GLY A 5 -52.20 -31.05 37.30
C GLY A 5 -51.23 -29.91 36.98
N ASN A 6 -50.10 -30.25 36.37
CA ASN A 6 -48.93 -29.41 36.06
C ASN A 6 -48.92 -28.99 34.58
N GLY A 7 -48.52 -27.75 34.28
CA GLY A 7 -48.16 -27.25 32.95
C GLY A 7 -47.93 -25.73 33.04
N ALA A 8 -46.70 -25.19 33.13
CA ALA A 8 -45.69 -25.07 32.07
C ALA A 8 -46.23 -24.26 30.88
N ASP A 9 -45.57 -23.30 30.28
CA ASP A 9 -44.30 -22.57 30.44
C ASP A 9 -44.33 -21.51 29.31
N ASP A 10 -43.48 -20.51 29.43
CA ASP A 10 -43.44 -19.23 28.72
C ASP A 10 -43.24 -19.24 27.17
N GLY A 11 -43.40 -18.04 26.57
CA GLY A 11 -42.77 -17.61 25.32
C GLY A 11 -43.67 -17.60 24.07
N ASP A 12 -43.61 -16.66 23.13
CA ASP A 12 -42.72 -15.51 22.92
C ASP A 12 -43.34 -14.62 21.83
N GLY A 13 -43.07 -13.31 21.91
CA GLY A 13 -43.51 -12.33 20.92
C GLY A 13 -42.68 -12.39 19.65
N ASP A 14 -43.33 -12.54 18.50
CA ASP A 14 -42.70 -12.42 17.19
C ASP A 14 -42.41 -10.93 16.90
N ALA A 15 -41.22 -10.50 17.31
CA ALA A 15 -40.59 -9.29 16.81
C ALA A 15 -39.65 -9.69 15.67
N SER A 16 -40.17 -9.58 14.45
CA SER A 16 -39.40 -9.67 13.21
C SER A 16 -38.33 -8.58 13.17
N SER A 17 -37.15 -8.92 13.69
CA SER A 17 -35.92 -8.14 13.50
C SER A 17 -35.44 -8.39 12.07
N SER A 18 -35.81 -7.49 11.17
CA SER A 18 -35.14 -7.35 9.88
C SER A 18 -33.68 -6.98 10.15
N GLY A 19 -32.80 -7.96 10.04
CA GLY A 19 -31.36 -7.78 10.11
C GLY A 19 -30.86 -6.98 8.91
N GLY A 20 -30.99 -5.66 8.99
CA GLY A 20 -30.24 -4.75 8.13
C GLY A 20 -28.76 -4.94 8.40
N SER A 21 -28.06 -5.51 7.44
CA SER A 21 -26.61 -5.64 7.44
C SER A 21 -26.01 -4.26 7.71
N THR A 22 -25.42 -4.09 8.89
CA THR A 22 -24.71 -2.85 9.24
C THR A 22 -23.41 -2.88 8.47
N ALA A 23 -23.43 -2.37 7.24
CA ALA A 23 -22.22 -1.93 6.55
C ALA A 23 -21.53 -0.96 7.50
N SER A 24 -20.46 -1.42 8.14
CA SER A 24 -19.76 -0.67 9.17
C SER A 24 -19.34 0.67 8.57
N THR A 25 -19.96 1.77 9.00
CA THR A 25 -19.63 3.15 8.59
C THR A 25 -18.25 3.60 9.14
N GLY A 26 -17.38 2.66 9.47
CA GLY A 26 -16.00 2.91 9.87
C GLY A 26 -15.14 3.19 8.64
N ARG A 27 -14.17 4.09 8.79
CA ARG A 27 -13.11 4.25 7.77
C ARG A 27 -12.36 2.93 7.65
N GLU A 28 -12.32 2.37 6.44
CA GLU A 28 -11.57 1.14 6.19
C GLU A 28 -10.08 1.36 6.44
N VAL A 29 -9.42 0.36 7.03
CA VAL A 29 -8.01 0.42 7.41
C VAL A 29 -7.15 0.45 6.15
N ALA A 30 -6.19 1.37 6.11
CA ALA A 30 -5.25 1.46 5.01
C ALA A 30 -4.36 0.20 4.93
N ARG A 31 -4.39 -0.47 3.78
CA ARG A 31 -3.59 -1.67 3.51
C ARG A 31 -2.12 -1.28 3.30
N ARG A 32 -1.22 -1.94 4.03
CA ARG A 32 0.21 -1.89 3.74
C ARG A 32 0.52 -2.81 2.57
N LEU A 33 1.34 -2.35 1.66
CA LEU A 33 1.80 -3.08 0.49
C LEU A 33 3.05 -2.43 -0.09
N PHE A 34 3.81 -3.22 -0.81
CA PHE A 34 4.99 -2.77 -1.55
C PHE A 34 4.62 -2.26 -2.95
N ALA A 35 5.47 -1.41 -3.53
CA ALA A 35 5.28 -0.85 -4.86
C ALA A 35 5.16 -1.93 -5.93
N ARG A 36 5.96 -3.01 -5.82
CA ARG A 36 5.89 -4.12 -6.76
C ARG A 36 4.49 -4.73 -6.84
N GLU A 37 3.91 -5.03 -5.69
CA GLU A 37 2.55 -5.57 -5.62
C GLU A 37 1.51 -4.57 -6.13
N PHE A 38 1.64 -3.31 -5.75
CA PHE A 38 0.70 -2.27 -6.16
C PHE A 38 0.69 -2.08 -7.68
N ASN A 39 1.86 -2.01 -8.31
CA ASN A 39 1.99 -1.76 -9.75
C ASN A 39 1.36 -2.86 -10.61
N ASP A 40 1.28 -4.09 -10.09
CA ASP A 40 0.64 -5.21 -10.75
C ASP A 40 -0.90 -5.25 -10.50
N ALA A 41 -1.44 -4.39 -9.61
CA ALA A 41 -2.84 -4.39 -9.15
C ALA A 41 -3.80 -3.55 -10.04
N THR A 42 -3.95 -3.93 -11.30
CA THR A 42 -4.66 -3.14 -12.33
C THR A 42 -6.20 -3.27 -12.33
N TYR A 43 -6.76 -4.20 -11.55
CA TYR A 43 -8.18 -4.55 -11.58
C TYR A 43 -8.94 -3.87 -10.42
N MET A 44 -10.07 -3.25 -10.74
CA MET A 44 -10.94 -2.59 -9.78
C MET A 44 -12.37 -3.14 -9.87
N PHE A 45 -13.01 -3.36 -8.72
CA PHE A 45 -14.32 -3.98 -8.64
C PHE A 45 -15.17 -3.46 -7.47
N LYS A 46 -16.48 -3.70 -7.55
CA LYS A 46 -17.43 -3.49 -6.44
C LYS A 46 -17.89 -4.84 -5.92
N GLU A 47 -18.13 -4.94 -4.62
CA GLU A 47 -18.65 -6.18 -3.99
C GLU A 47 -20.17 -6.34 -4.17
N SER A 48 -20.86 -5.28 -4.58
CA SER A 48 -22.30 -5.32 -4.84
C SER A 48 -22.68 -4.41 -6.01
N ASP A 49 -23.86 -4.66 -6.56
CA ASP A 49 -24.46 -3.84 -7.62
C ASP A 49 -24.99 -2.48 -7.13
N ASP A 50 -24.79 -2.14 -5.86
CA ASP A 50 -25.21 -0.85 -5.31
C ASP A 50 -24.41 0.29 -5.97
N GLU A 51 -25.11 1.33 -6.41
CA GLU A 51 -24.49 2.50 -7.05
C GLU A 51 -23.46 3.17 -6.12
N LEU A 52 -23.72 3.16 -4.82
CA LEU A 52 -22.88 3.72 -3.76
C LEU A 52 -21.86 2.72 -3.20
N ALA A 53 -21.82 1.47 -3.72
CA ALA A 53 -20.84 0.48 -3.28
C ALA A 53 -19.41 1.01 -3.46
N PRO A 54 -18.53 0.85 -2.45
CA PRO A 54 -17.14 1.23 -2.57
C PRO A 54 -16.46 0.43 -3.69
N ASN A 55 -15.61 1.12 -4.45
CA ASN A 55 -14.76 0.49 -5.44
C ASN A 55 -13.44 0.06 -4.78
N TYR A 56 -13.02 -1.17 -5.04
CA TYR A 56 -11.86 -1.81 -4.47
C TYR A 56 -10.84 -2.12 -5.55
N THR A 57 -9.56 -1.97 -5.24
CA THR A 57 -8.49 -2.57 -6.05
C THR A 57 -8.24 -3.97 -5.55
N LEU A 58 -8.21 -4.93 -6.48
CA LEU A 58 -7.79 -6.30 -6.22
C LEU A 58 -6.25 -6.37 -6.24
N LEU A 59 -5.66 -6.84 -5.16
CA LEU A 59 -4.22 -7.07 -5.08
C LEU A 59 -3.88 -8.46 -5.63
N PRO A 60 -2.77 -8.61 -6.38
CA PRO A 60 -2.34 -9.91 -6.90
C PRO A 60 -2.08 -10.99 -5.85
N THR A 61 -1.89 -10.58 -4.60
CA THR A 61 -1.69 -11.44 -3.43
C THR A 61 -3.00 -11.89 -2.78
N GLY A 62 -4.15 -11.68 -3.42
CA GLY A 62 -5.43 -12.21 -2.99
C GLY A 62 -6.07 -11.43 -1.85
N GLU A 63 -6.00 -10.11 -1.92
CA GLU A 63 -6.65 -9.19 -0.99
C GLU A 63 -7.30 -8.04 -1.74
N ARG A 64 -8.24 -7.35 -1.09
CA ARG A 64 -8.79 -6.10 -1.59
C ARG A 64 -8.31 -4.89 -0.80
N ALA A 65 -8.24 -3.74 -1.47
CA ALA A 65 -7.88 -2.48 -0.85
C ALA A 65 -8.72 -1.32 -1.37
N ASN A 66 -9.39 -0.59 -0.46
CA ASN A 66 -9.98 0.72 -0.75
C ASN A 66 -9.02 1.88 -0.44
N ARG A 67 -8.04 1.62 0.42
CA ARG A 67 -7.07 2.59 0.93
C ARG A 67 -5.73 1.91 1.14
N LEU A 68 -4.66 2.61 0.79
CA LEU A 68 -3.29 2.14 0.86
C LEU A 68 -2.50 2.97 1.87
N PHE A 69 -1.49 2.35 2.47
CA PHE A 69 -0.48 2.99 3.29
C PHE A 69 0.91 2.49 2.91
N PHE A 70 1.78 3.40 2.49
CA PHE A 70 3.15 3.07 2.15
C PHE A 70 4.12 4.14 2.66
N VAL A 71 5.38 3.76 2.83
CA VAL A 71 6.48 4.65 3.19
C VAL A 71 7.60 4.44 2.18
N GLY A 72 8.20 5.53 1.72
CA GLY A 72 9.31 5.47 0.79
C GLY A 72 9.99 6.82 0.62
N THR A 73 10.96 6.89 -0.28
CA THR A 73 11.69 8.11 -0.61
C THR A 73 10.94 8.87 -1.69
N LEU A 74 10.43 10.06 -1.38
CA LEU A 74 9.96 11.01 -2.38
C LEU A 74 11.18 11.56 -3.13
N THR A 75 11.37 11.12 -4.37
CA THR A 75 12.55 11.48 -5.18
C THR A 75 12.29 12.68 -6.07
N GLU A 76 11.06 12.83 -6.56
CA GLU A 76 10.67 13.87 -7.51
C GLU A 76 9.28 14.41 -7.17
N THR A 77 9.12 15.73 -7.31
CA THR A 77 7.82 16.42 -7.29
C THR A 77 7.75 17.38 -8.47
N GLU A 78 6.60 17.40 -9.15
CA GLU A 78 6.41 18.19 -10.37
C GLU A 78 4.96 18.70 -10.44
N ASP A 79 4.76 19.98 -10.76
CA ASP A 79 3.45 20.48 -11.16
C ASP A 79 3.24 20.15 -12.64
N VAL A 80 2.38 19.18 -12.91
CA VAL A 80 2.03 18.72 -14.26
C VAL A 80 0.68 19.28 -14.72
N GLY A 81 0.11 20.24 -13.96
CA GLY A 81 -1.13 20.92 -14.30
C GLY A 81 -0.93 21.99 -15.39
N SER A 82 -1.94 22.14 -16.26
CA SER A 82 -1.97 23.21 -17.27
C SER A 82 -2.75 24.43 -16.80
N ASP A 83 -4.06 24.24 -16.53
CA ASP A 83 -4.98 25.33 -16.15
C ASP A 83 -5.20 25.43 -14.63
N SER A 84 -4.92 24.35 -13.91
CA SER A 84 -5.08 24.23 -12.47
C SER A 84 -3.94 23.39 -11.92
N GLU A 85 -3.49 23.74 -10.73
CA GLU A 85 -2.40 23.05 -10.05
C GLU A 85 -2.68 21.55 -9.90
N TYR A 86 -1.72 20.74 -10.35
CA TYR A 86 -1.83 19.29 -10.33
C TYR A 86 -0.45 18.67 -10.12
N TRP A 87 -0.16 18.31 -8.87
CA TRP A 87 1.15 17.80 -8.48
C TRP A 87 1.27 16.30 -8.68
N LYS A 88 2.38 15.89 -9.27
CA LYS A 88 2.86 14.51 -9.36
C LYS A 88 4.02 14.32 -8.38
N GLY A 89 3.94 13.26 -7.58
CA GLY A 89 5.02 12.80 -6.71
C GLY A 89 5.49 11.41 -7.11
N ARG A 90 6.80 11.19 -7.11
CA ARG A 90 7.44 9.88 -7.31
C ARG A 90 8.02 9.39 -5.99
N VAL A 91 7.44 8.32 -5.44
CA VAL A 91 7.87 7.72 -4.16
C VAL A 91 8.46 6.34 -4.42
N VAL A 92 9.71 6.12 -4.02
CA VAL A 92 10.45 4.88 -4.26
C VAL A 92 10.54 4.07 -2.97
N ASP A 93 10.19 2.79 -3.03
CA ASP A 93 10.43 1.82 -1.96
C ASP A 93 11.44 0.75 -2.45
N PRO A 94 11.89 -0.19 -1.60
CA PRO A 94 12.86 -1.22 -2.01
C PRO A 94 12.42 -2.12 -3.17
N THR A 95 11.12 -2.15 -3.49
CA THR A 95 10.51 -3.04 -4.49
C THR A 95 10.12 -2.34 -5.78
N GLY A 96 10.11 -1.00 -5.80
CA GLY A 96 9.70 -0.24 -6.97
C GLY A 96 9.30 1.20 -6.68
N THR A 97 8.39 1.72 -7.50
CA THR A 97 7.95 3.12 -7.44
C THR A 97 6.43 3.20 -7.33
N PHE A 98 5.94 4.08 -6.46
CA PHE A 98 4.58 4.59 -6.45
C PHE A 98 4.53 5.96 -7.12
N TYR A 99 3.48 6.19 -7.91
CA TYR A 99 3.13 7.53 -8.40
C TYR A 99 1.92 8.07 -7.65
N ALA A 100 2.05 9.27 -7.10
CA ALA A 100 0.97 9.96 -6.40
C ALA A 100 0.57 11.23 -7.16
N TYR A 101 -0.72 11.46 -7.34
CA TYR A 101 -1.24 12.66 -8.03
C TYR A 101 -2.24 13.40 -7.15
N ALA A 102 -1.95 14.67 -6.86
CA ALA A 102 -2.78 15.54 -6.03
C ALA A 102 -3.13 16.83 -6.78
N GLY A 103 -4.44 17.05 -6.99
CA GLY A 103 -4.93 18.29 -7.58
C GLY A 103 -5.66 19.18 -6.58
N GLN A 104 -6.40 20.16 -7.09
CA GLN A 104 -7.21 21.12 -6.30
C GLN A 104 -8.17 20.49 -5.28
N TYR A 105 -8.61 19.25 -5.49
CA TYR A 105 -9.49 18.53 -4.58
C TYR A 105 -8.75 17.77 -3.47
N GLN A 106 -7.40 17.80 -3.48
CA GLN A 106 -6.51 17.21 -2.47
C GLN A 106 -5.54 18.29 -1.98
N PRO A 107 -6.03 19.43 -1.44
CA PRO A 107 -5.19 20.58 -1.15
C PRO A 107 -4.07 20.27 -0.15
N GLU A 108 -4.34 19.42 0.84
CA GLU A 108 -3.33 18.99 1.82
C GLU A 108 -2.17 18.24 1.14
N ALA A 109 -2.47 17.19 0.38
CA ALA A 109 -1.44 16.41 -0.29
C ALA A 109 -0.71 17.19 -1.41
N ALA A 110 -1.42 18.06 -2.13
CA ALA A 110 -0.82 18.94 -3.14
C ALA A 110 0.17 19.92 -2.48
N ASN A 111 -0.20 20.51 -1.35
CA ASN A 111 0.71 21.36 -0.57
C ASN A 111 1.94 20.58 -0.09
N SER A 112 1.77 19.36 0.44
CA SER A 112 2.91 18.52 0.84
C SER A 112 3.87 18.24 -0.32
N LEU A 113 3.36 17.91 -1.52
CA LEU A 113 4.21 17.69 -2.71
C LEU A 113 4.93 18.96 -3.16
N ARG A 114 4.31 20.14 -3.00
CA ARG A 114 4.92 21.43 -3.31
C ARG A 114 6.03 21.81 -2.33
N GLU A 115 5.83 21.52 -1.04
CA GLU A 115 6.66 22.05 0.05
C GLU A 115 7.79 21.11 0.49
N ILE A 116 7.63 19.79 0.34
CA ILE A 116 8.66 18.83 0.75
C ILE A 116 9.83 18.88 -0.23
N GLU A 117 10.99 19.30 0.27
CA GLU A 117 12.25 19.23 -0.47
C GLU A 117 12.70 17.77 -0.67
N THR A 118 12.95 17.36 -1.91
CA THR A 118 13.42 16.01 -2.27
C THR A 118 14.96 15.93 -2.30
N PRO A 119 15.55 14.76 -1.97
CA PRO A 119 14.91 13.53 -1.52
C PRO A 119 14.49 13.60 -0.04
N ALA A 120 13.32 13.02 0.29
CA ALA A 120 12.86 12.89 1.67
C ALA A 120 12.03 11.61 1.87
N TYR A 121 12.16 10.98 3.05
CA TYR A 121 11.25 9.89 3.42
C TYR A 121 9.85 10.44 3.71
N VAL A 122 8.85 9.83 3.10
CA VAL A 122 7.44 10.20 3.28
C VAL A 122 6.57 9.00 3.55
N ALA A 123 5.60 9.19 4.42
CA ALA A 123 4.48 8.28 4.64
C ALA A 123 3.25 8.80 3.90
N VAL A 124 2.64 7.93 3.10
CA VAL A 124 1.51 8.27 2.24
C VAL A 124 0.32 7.39 2.57
N VAL A 125 -0.84 8.03 2.75
CA VAL A 125 -2.14 7.35 2.77
C VAL A 125 -2.92 7.83 1.56
N GLY A 126 -3.52 6.91 0.80
CA GLY A 126 -4.27 7.30 -0.39
C GLY A 126 -5.19 6.23 -0.91
N LYS A 127 -6.00 6.62 -1.90
CA LYS A 127 -6.86 5.72 -2.63
C LYS A 127 -6.16 5.23 -3.90
N PRO A 128 -6.18 3.92 -4.18
CA PRO A 128 -5.70 3.42 -5.45
C PRO A 128 -6.64 3.87 -6.57
N ARG A 129 -6.06 4.04 -7.76
CA ARG A 129 -6.79 4.22 -9.01
C ARG A 129 -6.02 3.53 -10.13
N SER A 130 -6.73 2.94 -11.07
CA SER A 130 -6.14 2.63 -12.38
C SER A 130 -6.52 3.69 -13.40
N TYR A 131 -5.73 3.77 -14.46
CA TYR A 131 -5.99 4.60 -15.64
C TYR A 131 -5.33 3.94 -16.85
N GLU A 132 -5.93 4.14 -18.02
CA GLU A 132 -5.37 3.69 -19.28
C GLU A 132 -4.39 4.74 -19.81
N THR A 133 -3.24 4.29 -20.32
CA THR A 133 -2.30 5.14 -21.04
C THR A 133 -2.76 5.32 -22.49
N ASP A 134 -2.18 6.30 -23.18
CA ASP A 134 -2.41 6.49 -24.62
C ASP A 134 -1.97 5.29 -25.47
N GLU A 135 -1.09 4.45 -24.91
CA GLU A 135 -0.58 3.21 -25.53
C GLU A 135 -1.51 2.01 -25.30
N GLY A 136 -2.56 2.18 -24.50
CA GLY A 136 -3.55 1.13 -24.18
C GLY A 136 -3.19 0.25 -22.98
N ASP A 137 -2.09 0.55 -22.30
CA ASP A 137 -1.70 -0.16 -21.08
C ASP A 137 -2.47 0.38 -19.87
N THR A 138 -2.90 -0.50 -18.97
CA THR A 138 -3.50 -0.08 -17.69
C THR A 138 -2.41 0.11 -16.65
N ASN A 139 -2.25 1.34 -16.17
CA ASN A 139 -1.35 1.67 -15.07
C ASN A 139 -2.13 2.02 -13.81
N VAL A 140 -1.43 2.03 -12.68
CA VAL A 140 -1.99 2.43 -11.39
C VAL A 140 -1.30 3.66 -10.83
N ALA A 141 -2.04 4.41 -10.03
CA ALA A 141 -1.51 5.50 -9.26
C ALA A 141 -2.28 5.66 -7.94
N VAL A 142 -1.73 6.47 -7.06
CA VAL A 142 -2.34 6.80 -5.78
C VAL A 142 -2.91 8.20 -5.87
N ARG A 143 -4.16 8.35 -5.47
CA ARG A 143 -4.73 9.65 -5.09
C ARG A 143 -4.48 9.84 -3.60
N PRO A 144 -3.47 10.61 -3.20
CA PRO A 144 -3.12 10.76 -1.80
C PRO A 144 -4.24 11.50 -1.05
N GLU A 145 -4.57 10.98 0.12
CA GLU A 145 -5.35 11.68 1.14
C GLU A 145 -4.42 12.50 2.04
N SER A 146 -3.24 11.96 2.37
CA SER A 146 -2.20 12.67 3.12
C SER A 146 -0.80 12.21 2.73
N ILE A 147 0.17 13.13 2.84
CA ILE A 147 1.60 12.89 2.62
C ILE A 147 2.34 13.62 3.74
N ASN A 148 3.13 12.88 4.52
CA ASN A 148 3.87 13.43 5.66
C ASN A 148 5.33 13.01 5.60
N ARG A 149 6.25 13.95 5.84
CA ARG A 149 7.67 13.63 6.03
C ARG A 149 7.84 12.77 7.27
N VAL A 150 8.71 11.76 7.18
CA VAL A 150 9.05 10.86 8.28
C VAL A 150 10.56 10.65 8.38
N GLU A 151 10.99 10.08 9.49
CA GLU A 151 12.38 9.69 9.71
C GLU A 151 12.66 8.30 9.13
N GLU A 152 13.94 7.98 8.92
CA GLU A 152 14.40 6.69 8.42
C GLU A 152 13.87 5.50 9.23
N THR A 153 13.90 5.60 10.56
CA THR A 153 13.37 4.55 11.46
C THR A 153 11.90 4.20 11.19
N ALA A 154 11.09 5.15 10.72
CA ALA A 154 9.70 4.88 10.34
C ALA A 154 9.61 4.14 9.00
N ARG A 155 10.52 4.42 8.06
CA ARG A 155 10.69 3.67 6.81
C ARG A 155 11.10 2.23 7.10
N ASP A 156 12.12 2.01 7.91
CA ASP A 156 12.63 0.66 8.20
C ASP A 156 11.58 -0.19 8.90
N ARG A 157 10.92 0.38 9.91
CA ARG A 157 9.80 -0.27 10.59
C ARG A 157 8.67 -0.61 9.62
N TRP A 158 8.34 0.29 8.70
CA TRP A 158 7.31 0.03 7.70
C TRP A 158 7.72 -1.11 6.76
N VAL A 159 8.98 -1.20 6.33
CA VAL A 159 9.48 -2.29 5.49
C VAL A 159 9.30 -3.63 6.20
N VAL A 160 9.73 -3.74 7.46
CA VAL A 160 9.58 -4.97 8.26
C VAL A 160 8.11 -5.37 8.39
N GLU A 161 7.25 -4.45 8.89
CA GLU A 161 5.82 -4.72 9.08
C GLU A 161 5.10 -5.08 7.77
N THR A 162 5.52 -4.49 6.65
CA THR A 162 4.90 -4.73 5.33
C THR A 162 5.35 -6.07 4.76
N ALA A 163 6.62 -6.44 4.93
CA ALA A 163 7.12 -7.75 4.52
C ALA A 163 6.44 -8.89 5.30
N GLU A 164 6.33 -8.77 6.63
CA GLU A 164 5.62 -9.73 7.48
C GLU A 164 4.18 -9.93 7.00
N LYS A 165 3.41 -8.84 6.85
CA LYS A 165 2.02 -8.89 6.39
C LYS A 165 1.88 -9.44 4.97
N THR A 166 2.82 -9.12 4.09
CA THR A 166 2.83 -9.65 2.73
C THR A 166 3.04 -11.16 2.75
N ILE A 167 4.01 -11.64 3.54
CA ILE A 167 4.31 -13.07 3.66
C ILE A 167 3.14 -13.82 4.30
N GLU A 168 2.53 -13.29 5.37
CA GLU A 168 1.35 -13.88 6.01
C GLU A 168 0.20 -14.06 5.02
N ARG A 169 -0.10 -13.02 4.25
CA ARG A 169 -1.13 -13.06 3.20
C ARG A 169 -0.82 -14.11 2.13
N LEU A 170 0.43 -14.17 1.67
CA LEU A 170 0.88 -15.16 0.69
C LEU A 170 0.77 -16.60 1.21
N GLN A 171 0.96 -16.83 2.50
CA GLN A 171 0.75 -18.15 3.11
C GLN A 171 -0.73 -18.56 3.11
N GLY A 172 -1.65 -17.59 3.21
CA GLY A 172 -3.10 -17.81 3.14
C GLY A 172 -3.70 -17.80 1.73
N PHE A 173 -2.90 -17.65 0.68
CA PHE A 173 -3.39 -17.45 -0.69
C PHE A 173 -4.13 -18.68 -1.27
N ASP A 174 -3.69 -19.88 -0.93
CA ASP A 174 -4.30 -21.13 -1.40
C ASP A 174 -5.43 -21.64 -0.49
N ALA A 175 -5.84 -20.86 0.52
CA ALA A 175 -6.99 -21.22 1.34
C ALA A 175 -8.27 -21.24 0.49
N GLU A 176 -9.03 -22.33 0.55
CA GLU A 176 -10.28 -22.50 -0.23
C GLU A 176 -11.30 -21.38 0.04
N THR A 177 -11.25 -20.78 1.23
CA THR A 177 -12.13 -19.69 1.65
C THR A 177 -11.71 -18.30 1.14
N ASN A 178 -10.56 -18.17 0.47
CA ASN A 178 -10.08 -16.89 -0.03
C ASN A 178 -10.60 -16.62 -1.45
N GLU A 179 -11.79 -16.00 -1.53
CA GLU A 179 -12.43 -15.63 -2.80
C GLU A 179 -11.60 -14.63 -3.61
N TYR A 180 -10.92 -13.67 -2.96
CA TYR A 180 -10.07 -12.71 -3.67
C TYR A 180 -8.81 -13.34 -4.25
N ALA A 181 -8.27 -14.39 -3.62
CA ALA A 181 -7.17 -15.15 -4.22
C ALA A 181 -7.62 -15.91 -5.47
N GLN A 182 -8.86 -16.40 -5.51
CA GLN A 182 -9.41 -17.00 -6.73
C GLN A 182 -9.55 -15.95 -7.83
N MET A 183 -10.16 -14.80 -7.52
CA MET A 183 -10.25 -13.67 -8.46
C MET A 183 -8.86 -13.21 -8.93
N ALA A 184 -7.88 -13.11 -8.03
CA ALA A 184 -6.52 -12.68 -8.38
C ALA A 184 -5.82 -13.69 -9.30
N ARG A 185 -6.11 -15.00 -9.20
CA ARG A 185 -5.59 -15.99 -10.16
C ARG A 185 -6.21 -15.79 -11.54
N GLU A 186 -7.49 -15.47 -11.61
CA GLU A 186 -8.21 -15.22 -12.86
C GLU A 186 -7.67 -13.96 -13.55
N GLU A 187 -7.49 -12.87 -12.80
CA GLU A 187 -7.05 -11.58 -13.34
C GLU A 187 -5.54 -11.51 -13.60
N TYR A 188 -4.70 -12.16 -12.78
CA TYR A 188 -3.24 -11.99 -12.81
C TYR A 188 -2.43 -13.27 -13.08
N GLY A 189 -3.08 -14.42 -13.31
CA GLY A 189 -2.39 -15.67 -13.65
C GLY A 189 -1.72 -16.40 -12.48
N GLY A 190 -1.95 -15.96 -11.23
CA GLY A 190 -1.69 -16.74 -10.01
C GLY A 190 -0.23 -16.95 -9.57
N SER A 191 0.75 -16.41 -10.30
CA SER A 191 2.16 -16.49 -9.91
C SER A 191 2.48 -15.48 -8.80
N ILE A 192 2.44 -15.93 -7.55
CA ILE A 192 2.64 -15.05 -6.38
C ILE A 192 4.05 -15.07 -5.78
N SER A 193 4.95 -15.94 -6.28
CA SER A 193 6.32 -16.09 -5.75
C SER A 193 7.13 -14.80 -5.85
N VAL A 194 6.92 -14.02 -6.92
CA VAL A 194 7.61 -12.75 -7.15
C VAL A 194 7.37 -11.74 -6.01
N TYR A 195 6.19 -11.75 -5.39
CA TYR A 195 5.88 -10.87 -4.26
C TYR A 195 6.56 -11.33 -2.97
N ARG A 196 6.74 -12.64 -2.79
CA ARG A 196 7.54 -13.18 -1.68
C ARG A 196 9.01 -12.81 -1.84
N GLU A 197 9.57 -13.00 -3.03
CA GLU A 197 10.95 -12.65 -3.34
C GLU A 197 11.19 -11.14 -3.16
N SER A 198 10.25 -10.31 -3.60
CA SER A 198 10.32 -8.86 -3.41
C SER A 198 10.27 -8.46 -1.93
N ALA A 199 9.43 -9.11 -1.11
CA ALA A 199 9.37 -8.85 0.32
C ALA A 199 10.65 -9.27 1.05
N ILE A 200 11.26 -10.40 0.66
CA ILE A 200 12.55 -10.87 1.20
C ILE A 200 13.67 -9.88 0.81
N ALA A 201 13.76 -9.51 -0.46
CA ALA A 201 14.75 -8.54 -0.93
C ALA A 201 14.61 -7.18 -0.23
N ALA A 202 13.38 -6.74 0.07
CA ALA A 202 13.15 -5.54 0.85
C ALA A 202 13.71 -5.64 2.28
N LEU A 203 13.58 -6.81 2.94
CA LEU A 203 14.17 -7.04 4.26
C LEU A 203 15.70 -7.06 4.19
N GLU A 204 16.29 -7.75 3.22
CA GLU A 204 17.75 -7.82 3.01
C GLU A 204 18.36 -6.43 2.74
N SER A 205 17.60 -5.53 2.12
CA SER A 205 18.04 -4.15 1.89
C SER A 205 18.23 -3.34 3.17
N LEU A 206 17.57 -3.72 4.27
CA LEU A 206 17.77 -3.08 5.57
C LEU A 206 19.10 -3.50 6.18
N ASP A 207 19.43 -4.80 6.15
CA ASP A 207 20.68 -5.34 6.72
C ASP A 207 21.92 -4.77 6.04
N THR A 208 21.84 -4.49 4.73
CA THR A 208 22.96 -3.92 3.96
C THR A 208 23.23 -2.44 4.31
N THR A 209 22.25 -1.76 4.93
CA THR A 209 22.40 -0.35 5.35
C THR A 209 23.14 -0.23 6.69
N ASP A 210 23.16 -1.31 7.49
CA ASP A 210 23.81 -1.37 8.81
C ASP A 210 25.30 -1.78 8.77
N GLU A 211 25.85 -2.18 7.61
CA GLU A 211 27.29 -2.41 7.47
C GLU A 211 28.03 -1.06 7.34
N PRO A 212 28.86 -0.65 8.32
CA PRO A 212 29.68 0.54 8.15
C PRO A 212 30.62 0.31 6.97
N ALA A 213 30.65 1.26 6.05
CA ALA A 213 31.70 1.33 5.05
C ALA A 213 33.04 1.42 5.78
N ASP A 214 33.76 0.31 5.88
CA ASP A 214 35.12 0.28 6.43
C ASP A 214 35.94 1.32 5.66
N GLU A 215 36.44 2.29 6.41
CA GLU A 215 37.37 3.31 5.94
C GLU A 215 38.59 2.62 5.34
N ASP A 216 38.76 2.71 4.02
CA ASP A 216 40.01 2.33 3.36
C ASP A 216 41.06 3.41 3.67
N VAL A 217 41.59 3.36 4.90
CA VAL A 217 42.82 4.04 5.29
C VAL A 217 43.98 3.20 4.78
N THR A 218 44.49 3.51 3.58
CA THR A 218 45.85 3.11 3.19
C THR A 218 46.64 4.25 2.54
N GLU A 219 47.39 4.90 3.44
CA GLU A 219 48.75 5.41 3.33
C GLU A 219 49.18 6.31 2.15
N ALA A 220 49.45 7.55 2.55
CA ALA A 220 50.40 8.45 1.91
C ALA A 220 51.76 7.76 1.65
N SER A 221 52.21 7.83 0.40
CA SER A 221 53.64 7.84 0.10
C SER A 221 53.99 9.16 -0.58
N SER A 222 54.76 9.93 0.17
CA SER A 222 55.47 11.12 -0.25
C SER A 222 56.36 10.87 -1.46
N GLU A 223 56.24 11.67 -2.50
CA GLU A 223 57.40 12.06 -3.31
C GLU A 223 57.50 13.59 -3.33
N SER A 224 58.37 14.07 -2.44
CA SER A 224 58.91 15.42 -2.45
C SER A 224 59.68 15.67 -3.74
N GLY A 225 59.41 16.81 -4.38
CA GLY A 225 60.06 17.20 -5.61
C GLY A 225 61.58 17.39 -5.51
N ALA A 226 62.22 17.34 -6.68
CA ALA A 226 63.48 18.00 -6.93
C ALA A 226 63.40 18.70 -8.29
N ASP A 227 63.13 20.00 -8.20
CA ASP A 227 63.53 21.03 -9.15
C ASP A 227 65.00 20.85 -9.60
N ARG A 228 65.26 21.03 -10.90
CA ARG A 228 66.51 21.57 -11.45
C ARG A 228 66.42 21.79 -12.97
N THR A 229 66.32 23.08 -13.32
CA THR A 229 66.89 23.80 -14.50
C THR A 229 66.48 23.40 -15.91
#